data_AF-A0A2V5PTG3-F1
#
_entry.id   AF-A0A2V5PTG3-F1
#
_cell.length_a   1.000
_cell.length_b   1.000
_cell.length_c   1.000
_cell.angle_alpha   90.00
_cell.angle_beta   90.00
_cell.angle_gamma   90.00
#
_symmetry.space_group_name_H-M   'P 1'
#
loop_
_entity.id
_entity.type
_entity.pdbx_description
1 polymer ?
#
loop_
_entity_poly.entity_id
_entity_poly.type
_entity_poly.pdbx_seq_one_letter_code
_entity_poly.pdbx_strand_id
1 'polypeptide(L)'
;MLFVEFRFFWFFLLVFSVYWSLRENRSRKIWLLVCSYFFYAAWNWKFLFLLAGSSLLDYVVGYMLARTEDPRARRGWLMLSLSANLGTLAFFKYFNFFI
;
A
#
# COMPACT_ATOMS: atom_id res chain seq x y z
N MET A 1 13.20 8.88 0.79
CA MET A 1 14.33 8.01 1.20
C MET A 1 14.43 6.90 0.18
N LEU A 2 15.64 6.63 -0.33
CA LEU A 2 15.87 5.50 -1.23
C LEU A 2 16.59 4.37 -0.50
N PHE A 3 16.38 3.13 -0.93
CA PHE A 3 17.02 1.95 -0.33
C PHE A 3 18.55 1.99 -0.39
N VAL A 4 19.11 2.69 -1.37
CA VAL A 4 20.56 2.84 -1.57
C VAL A 4 21.19 3.92 -0.67
N GLU A 5 20.38 4.72 0.03
CA GLU A 5 20.90 5.80 0.87
C GLU A 5 21.26 5.32 2.27
N PHE A 6 22.35 5.85 2.83
CA PHE A 6 22.74 5.61 4.22
C PHE A 6 21.66 6.01 5.26
N ARG A 7 20.80 6.96 4.92
CA ARG A 7 19.64 7.35 5.75
C ARG A 7 18.67 6.18 5.97
N PHE A 8 18.49 5.32 4.97
CA PHE A 8 17.65 4.13 5.09
C PHE A 8 18.23 3.12 6.05
N PHE A 9 19.55 2.94 6.09
CA PHE A 9 20.20 2.01 7.02
C PHE A 9 19.89 2.35 8.47
N TRP A 10 20.03 3.62 8.87
CA TRP A 10 19.69 4.08 10.21
C TRP A 10 18.20 3.91 10.53
N PHE A 11 17.33 4.24 9.58
CA PHE A 11 15.90 4.02 9.71
C PHE A 11 15.58 2.53 9.91
N PHE A 12 16.14 1.66 9.08
CA PHE A 12 15.96 0.21 9.18
C PHE A 12 16.41 -0.32 10.55
N LEU A 13 17.59 0.10 11.02
CA LEU A 13 18.13 -0.35 12.30
C LEU A 13 17.20 0.05 13.46
N LEU A 14 16.70 1.29 13.46
CA LEU A 14 15.70 1.76 14.43
C LEU A 14 14.41 0.93 14.37
N VAL A 15 13.84 0.76 13.16
CA VAL A 15 12.60 -0.01 12.97
C VAL A 15 12.77 -1.45 13.45
N PHE A 16 13.90 -2.08 13.13
CA PHE A 16 14.24 -3.44 13.51
C PHE A 16 14.40 -3.58 15.04
N SER A 17 15.11 -2.65 15.68
CA SER A 17 15.26 -2.64 17.14
C SER A 17 13.91 -2.50 17.87
N VAL A 18 13.05 -1.60 17.42
CA VAL A 18 11.71 -1.42 18.01
C VAL A 18 10.82 -2.65 17.75
N TYR A 19 10.88 -3.22 16.55
CA TYR A 19 10.13 -4.43 16.20
C TYR A 19 10.46 -5.59 17.15
N TRP A 20 11.74 -5.78 17.48
CA TRP A 20 12.17 -6.85 18.39
C TRP A 20 11.79 -6.56 19.85
N SER A 21 11.76 -5.28 20.24
CA SER A 21 11.34 -4.86 21.59
C SER A 21 9.84 -5.07 21.84
N LEU A 22 9.00 -4.94 20.80
CA LEU A 22 7.57 -5.18 20.87
C LEU A 22 7.27 -6.68 21.12
N ARG A 23 6.55 -6.99 22.20
CA ARG A 23 6.18 -8.37 22.56
C ARG A 23 4.92 -8.86 21.83
N GLU A 24 3.99 -7.96 21.54
CA GLU A 24 2.70 -8.31 20.97
C GLU A 24 2.73 -8.32 19.43
N ASN A 25 2.17 -9.38 18.82
CA ASN A 25 2.16 -9.53 17.38
C ASN A 25 1.30 -8.46 16.66
N ARG A 26 0.22 -7.98 17.30
CA ARG A 26 -0.61 -6.89 16.75
C ARG A 26 0.18 -5.58 16.68
N SER A 27 0.83 -5.22 17.77
CA SER A 27 1.64 -4.00 17.87
C SER A 27 2.83 -4.03 16.90
N ARG A 28 3.46 -5.19 16.67
CA ARG A 28 4.47 -5.39 15.62
C ARG A 28 3.95 -5.08 14.22
N LYS A 29 2.78 -5.59 13.86
CA LYS A 29 2.17 -5.35 12.53
C LYS A 29 1.84 -3.88 12.33
N ILE A 30 1.26 -3.23 13.34
CA ILE A 30 0.93 -1.79 13.30
C ILE A 30 2.23 -0.97 13.16
N TRP A 31 3.27 -1.31 13.93
CA TRP A 31 4.58 -0.65 13.83
C TRP A 31 5.16 -0.74 12.41
N LEU A 32 5.23 -1.95 11.85
CA LEU A 32 5.72 -2.16 10.48
C LEU A 32 4.88 -1.40 9.45
N LEU A 33 3.57 -1.35 9.63
CA LEU A 33 2.68 -0.59 8.75
C LEU A 33 3.01 0.89 8.81
N VAL A 34 3.06 1.50 10.00
CA VAL A 34 3.40 2.92 10.18
C VAL A 34 4.79 3.23 9.59
N CYS A 35 5.79 2.38 9.84
CA CYS A 35 7.12 2.57 9.29
C CYS A 35 7.15 2.47 7.75
N SER A 36 6.38 1.55 7.16
CA SER A 36 6.22 1.44 5.70
C SER A 36 5.64 2.72 5.11
N TYR A 37 4.53 3.21 5.68
CA TYR A 37 3.91 4.47 5.24
C TYR A 37 4.87 5.65 5.41
N PHE A 38 5.61 5.73 6.51
CA PHE A 38 6.60 6.80 6.72
C PHE A 38 7.74 6.76 5.69
N PHE A 39 8.26 5.57 5.38
CA PHE A 39 9.29 5.39 4.38
C PHE A 39 8.84 5.85 2.99
N TYR A 40 7.62 5.49 2.57
CA TYR A 40 7.03 5.94 1.31
C TYR A 40 6.74 7.45 1.31
N ALA A 41 6.23 8.00 2.42
CA ALA A 41 5.98 9.43 2.56
C ALA A 41 7.26 10.27 2.44
N ALA A 42 8.38 9.77 2.99
CA ALA A 42 9.68 10.40 2.92
C ALA A 42 10.30 10.41 1.50
N TRP A 43 9.72 9.71 0.53
CA TRP A 43 10.08 9.82 -0.88
C TRP A 43 9.16 10.79 -1.63
N ASN A 44 7.84 10.62 -1.51
CA ASN A 44 6.88 11.62 -1.93
C ASN A 44 5.54 11.43 -1.21
N TRP A 45 5.20 12.39 -0.36
CA TRP A 45 3.94 12.40 0.37
C TRP A 45 2.69 12.40 -0.52
N LYS A 46 2.74 12.96 -1.74
CA LYS A 46 1.58 12.98 -2.66
C LYS A 46 1.15 11.57 -3.09
N PHE A 47 2.12 10.67 -3.34
CA PHE A 47 1.84 9.29 -3.71
C PHE A 47 1.34 8.45 -2.52
N LEU A 48 1.51 8.93 -1.29
CA LEU A 48 1.04 8.24 -0.09
C LEU A 48 -0.49 8.11 -0.07
N PHE A 49 -1.20 9.19 -0.41
CA PHE A 49 -2.67 9.16 -0.49
C PHE A 49 -3.15 8.15 -1.53
N LEU A 50 -2.41 8.04 -2.61
CA LEU A 50 -2.74 7.13 -3.68
C LEU A 50 -2.46 5.68 -3.31
N LEU A 51 -1.31 5.42 -2.68
CA LEU A 51 -0.96 4.11 -2.13
C LEU A 51 -1.98 3.67 -1.07
N ALA A 52 -2.36 4.58 -0.16
CA ALA A 52 -3.37 4.33 0.87
C ALA A 52 -4.73 4.02 0.25
N GLY A 53 -5.16 4.83 -0.73
CA GLY A 53 -6.43 4.65 -1.43
C GLY A 53 -6.50 3.32 -2.18
N SER A 54 -5.45 2.99 -2.96
CA SER A 54 -5.35 1.71 -3.69
C SER A 54 -5.34 0.52 -2.73
N SER A 55 -4.53 0.58 -1.67
CA SER A 55 -4.45 -0.51 -0.66
C SER A 55 -5.77 -0.71 0.08
N LEU A 56 -6.47 0.37 0.42
CA LEU A 56 -7.77 0.32 1.10
C LEU A 56 -8.84 -0.23 0.16
N LEU A 57 -8.86 0.21 -1.10
CA LEU A 57 -9.79 -0.27 -2.11
C LEU A 57 -9.60 -1.77 -2.33
N ASP A 58 -8.36 -2.23 -2.49
CA ASP A 58 -8.05 -3.65 -2.68
C ASP A 58 -8.40 -4.48 -1.44
N TYR A 59 -8.21 -3.94 -0.23
CA TYR A 59 -8.65 -4.58 1.01
C TYR A 59 -10.18 -4.73 1.06
N VAL A 60 -10.93 -3.66 0.77
CA VAL A 60 -12.40 -3.67 0.77
C VAL A 60 -12.92 -4.63 -0.31
N VAL A 61 -12.36 -4.59 -1.52
CA VAL A 61 -12.73 -5.50 -2.61
C VAL A 61 -12.46 -6.94 -2.21
N GLY A 62 -11.26 -7.25 -1.68
CA GLY A 62 -10.92 -8.60 -1.23
C GLY A 62 -11.85 -9.10 -0.11
N TYR A 63 -12.17 -8.24 0.85
CA TYR A 63 -13.13 -8.56 1.91
C TYR A 63 -14.53 -8.85 1.35
N MET A 64 -15.03 -8.02 0.43
CA MET A 64 -16.33 -8.19 -0.18
C MET A 64 -16.38 -9.43 -1.08
N LEU A 65 -15.27 -9.76 -1.75
CA LEU A 65 -15.13 -10.95 -2.58
C LEU A 65 -15.14 -12.25 -1.76
N ALA A 66 -14.63 -12.21 -0.53
CA ALA A 66 -14.69 -13.34 0.40
C ALA A 66 -16.11 -13.57 0.95
N ARG A 67 -16.92 -12.51 1.06
CA ARG A 67 -18.28 -12.55 1.62
C ARG A 67 -19.38 -12.78 0.58
N THR A 68 -19.09 -12.55 -0.69
CA THR A 68 -20.06 -12.66 -1.79
C THR A 68 -20.02 -14.06 -2.39
N GLU A 69 -21.13 -14.79 -2.33
CA GLU A 69 -21.29 -16.10 -2.97
C GLU A 69 -21.78 -15.98 -4.43
N ASP A 70 -22.45 -14.88 -4.78
CA ASP A 70 -22.93 -14.64 -6.14
C ASP A 70 -21.76 -14.36 -7.11
N PRO A 71 -21.56 -15.21 -8.14
CA PRO A 71 -20.47 -15.06 -9.10
C PRO A 71 -20.56 -13.76 -9.92
N ARG A 72 -21.76 -13.19 -10.15
CA ARG A 72 -21.91 -11.94 -10.90
C ARG A 72 -21.43 -10.74 -10.09
N ALA A 73 -21.82 -10.67 -8.82
CA ALA A 73 -21.39 -9.62 -7.92
C ALA A 73 -19.87 -9.70 -7.66
N ARG A 74 -19.30 -10.91 -7.51
CA ARG A 74 -17.84 -11.10 -7.42
C ARG A 74 -17.10 -10.55 -8.64
N ARG A 75 -17.61 -10.80 -9.85
CA ARG A 75 -17.01 -10.27 -11.08
C ARG A 75 -17.02 -8.74 -11.12
N GLY A 76 -18.10 -8.11 -10.64
CA GLY A 76 -18.19 -6.65 -10.52
C GLY A 76 -17.13 -6.06 -9.58
N TRP A 77 -16.95 -6.65 -8.40
CA TRP A 77 -15.92 -6.23 -7.44
C TRP A 77 -14.50 -6.40 -7.99
N LEU A 78 -14.22 -7.51 -8.67
CA LEU A 78 -12.94 -7.73 -9.36
C LEU A 78 -12.68 -6.69 -10.44
N MET A 79 -13.68 -6.42 -11.29
CA MET A 79 -13.55 -5.38 -12.33
C MET A 79 -13.26 -4.01 -11.71
N LEU A 80 -13.91 -3.68 -10.59
CA LEU A 80 -13.69 -2.40 -9.89
C LEU A 80 -12.24 -2.24 -9.39
N SER A 81 -11.67 -3.26 -8.74
CA SER A 81 -10.25 -3.24 -8.30
C SER A 81 -9.29 -3.19 -9.49
N LEU A 82 -9.53 -3.99 -10.53
CA LEU A 82 -8.70 -3.99 -11.73
C LEU A 82 -8.73 -2.63 -12.43
N SER A 83 -9.91 -2.05 -12.61
CA SER A 83 -10.05 -0.73 -13.22
C SER A 83 -9.37 0.37 -12.40
N ALA A 84 -9.46 0.33 -11.07
CA ALA A 84 -8.80 1.31 -10.21
C ALA A 84 -7.26 1.21 -10.28
N ASN A 85 -6.71 -0.01 -10.19
CA ASN A 85 -5.27 -0.25 -10.27
C ASN A 85 -4.71 0.04 -11.68
N LEU A 86 -5.36 -0.44 -12.73
CA LEU A 86 -4.96 -0.18 -14.12
C LEU A 86 -5.14 1.29 -14.50
N GLY A 87 -6.20 1.94 -14.02
CA GLY A 87 -6.44 3.37 -14.23
C GLY A 87 -5.37 4.23 -13.57
N THR A 88 -4.95 3.86 -12.36
CA THR A 88 -3.80 4.49 -11.69
C THR A 88 -2.52 4.32 -12.50
N LEU A 89 -2.24 3.11 -12.99
CA LEU A 89 -1.07 2.83 -13.81
C LEU A 89 -1.10 3.63 -15.12
N ALA A 90 -2.25 3.68 -15.80
CA ALA A 90 -2.46 4.46 -17.01
C ALA A 90 -2.18 5.95 -16.77
N PHE A 91 -2.72 6.52 -15.70
CA PHE A 91 -2.52 7.92 -15.35
C PHE A 91 -1.05 8.23 -15.01
N PHE A 92 -0.39 7.42 -14.18
CA PHE A 92 0.98 7.75 -13.76
C PHE A 92 2.05 7.40 -14.79
N LYS A 93 1.85 6.34 -15.56
CA LYS A 93 2.87 5.84 -16.51
C LYS A 93 2.64 6.31 -17.93
N TYR A 94 1.38 6.42 -18.37
CA TYR A 94 1.03 6.62 -19.77
C TYR A 94 0.39 7.96 -20.09
N PHE A 95 -0.01 8.75 -19.08
CA PHE A 95 -0.61 10.07 -19.33
C PHE A 95 0.35 11.05 -20.02
N ASN A 96 1.65 10.98 -19.71
CA ASN A 96 2.71 11.72 -20.42
C ASN A 96 2.97 11.22 -21.86
N PHE A 97 2.30 10.16 -22.31
CA PHE A 97 2.43 9.65 -23.68
C PHE A 97 1.35 10.22 -24.61
N PHE A 98 0.28 10.80 -24.06
CA PHE A 98 -0.86 11.36 -24.81
C PHE A 98 -0.92 12.90 -24.80
N ILE A 99 0.03 13.54 -24.12
CA ILE A 99 0.28 14.98 -24.10
C ILE A 99 1.64 15.22 -24.76
#